data_AF-A0A086MR31-F1
#
_entry.id   AF-A0A086MR31-F1
#
_cell.length_a   1.000
_cell.length_b   1.000
_cell.length_c   1.000
_cell.angle_alpha   90.00
_cell.angle_beta   90.00
_cell.angle_gamma   90.00
#
_symmetry.space_group_name_H-M   'P 1'
#
loop_
_entity.id
_entity.type
_entity.pdbx_description
1 polymer ?
#
loop_
_entity_poly.entity_id
_entity_poly.type
_entity_poly.pdbx_seq_one_letter_code
_entity_poly.pdbx_strand_id
1 'polypeptide(L)'
;MTSSDDVLGFGWELHDDSGGSDKFYRLMVVTGPEPLAIGLHGSRGQDGQIGLLRAGITAEEALKEVVKKSRDKERKGYEASREFTVFYVPTSLTGADTARYNARAIARHFGKYAAQTGTELPKASRIPGSAF
;
A
#
# COMPACT_ATOMS: atom_id res chain seq x y z
N MET A 1 -18.78 -5.88 9.11
CA MET A 1 -19.57 -4.66 9.33
C MET A 1 -18.61 -3.49 9.18
N THR A 2 -18.76 -2.71 8.12
CA THR A 2 -18.05 -1.43 7.97
C THR A 2 -18.56 -0.50 9.07
N SER A 3 -17.68 -0.12 10.00
CA SER A 3 -17.97 1.00 10.89
C SER A 3 -18.30 2.22 10.03
N SER A 4 -19.18 3.12 10.48
CA SER A 4 -19.43 4.40 9.80
C SER A 4 -18.16 5.24 9.59
N ASP A 5 -17.07 4.84 10.23
CA ASP A 5 -15.83 5.58 10.32
C ASP A 5 -14.69 4.95 9.51
N ASP A 6 -14.95 3.93 8.68
CA ASP A 6 -13.93 3.34 7.80
C ASP A 6 -14.05 3.89 6.37
N VAL A 7 -12.90 4.13 5.74
CA VAL A 7 -12.81 4.49 4.32
C VAL A 7 -12.17 3.37 3.52
N LEU A 8 -12.56 3.29 2.26
CA LEU A 8 -12.09 2.27 1.34
C LEU A 8 -10.66 2.57 0.87
N GLY A 9 -9.88 1.51 0.71
CA GLY A 9 -8.56 1.55 0.11
C GLY A 9 -8.35 0.41 -0.87
N PHE A 10 -7.44 0.63 -1.80
CA PHE A 10 -7.01 -0.34 -2.81
C PHE A 10 -5.50 -0.42 -2.80
N GLY A 11 -4.93 -1.61 -2.85
CA GLY A 11 -3.48 -1.74 -2.84
C GLY A 11 -2.98 -3.00 -3.51
N TRP A 12 -1.71 -2.98 -3.88
CA TRP A 12 -0.98 -4.10 -4.44
C TRP A 12 0.49 -4.01 -4.04
N GLU A 13 1.21 -5.09 -4.20
CA GLU A 13 2.65 -5.14 -3.93
C GLU A 13 3.40 -5.67 -5.14
N LEU A 14 4.53 -5.03 -5.43
CA LEU A 14 5.51 -5.50 -6.37
C LEU A 14 6.77 -5.95 -5.62
N HIS A 15 7.50 -6.90 -6.17
CA HIS A 15 8.69 -7.50 -5.59
C HIS A 15 9.78 -7.68 -6.65
N ASP A 16 11.02 -7.52 -6.25
CA ASP A 16 12.21 -7.74 -7.06
C ASP A 16 13.18 -8.55 -6.21
N ASP A 17 13.54 -9.75 -6.70
CA ASP A 17 14.53 -10.66 -6.12
C ASP A 17 15.79 -10.80 -6.99
N SER A 18 15.97 -9.94 -7.99
CA SER A 18 17.11 -10.02 -8.90
C SER A 18 18.40 -9.49 -8.28
N GLY A 19 19.55 -10.08 -8.64
CA GLY A 19 20.88 -9.54 -8.34
C GLY A 19 21.22 -9.39 -6.85
N GLY A 20 20.65 -10.22 -5.97
CA GLY A 20 20.87 -10.13 -4.52
C GLY A 20 20.09 -9.02 -3.82
N SER A 21 19.20 -8.34 -4.53
CA SER A 21 18.27 -7.36 -3.99
C SER A 21 16.94 -8.05 -3.72
N ASP A 22 16.54 -8.17 -2.46
CA ASP A 22 15.22 -8.71 -2.06
C ASP A 22 14.35 -7.56 -1.55
N LYS A 23 13.64 -6.89 -2.47
CA LYS A 23 12.95 -5.62 -2.21
C LYS A 23 11.48 -5.66 -2.58
N PHE A 24 10.66 -4.98 -1.80
CA PHE A 24 9.25 -4.78 -2.08
C PHE A 24 8.93 -3.32 -2.45
N TYR A 25 7.80 -3.13 -3.13
CA TYR A 25 7.14 -1.85 -3.33
C TYR A 25 5.63 -2.03 -3.15
N ARG A 26 5.08 -1.53 -2.02
CA ARG A 26 3.65 -1.53 -1.70
C ARG A 26 3.03 -0.25 -2.21
N LEU A 27 1.93 -0.36 -2.93
CA LEU A 27 1.25 0.73 -3.62
C LEU A 27 -0.19 0.74 -3.13
N MET A 28 -0.66 1.87 -2.61
CA MET A 28 -1.97 1.98 -1.98
C MET A 28 -2.63 3.31 -2.34
N VAL A 29 -3.92 3.25 -2.60
CA VAL A 29 -4.83 4.38 -2.75
C VAL A 29 -5.86 4.29 -1.63
N VAL A 30 -6.11 5.39 -0.93
CA VAL A 30 -7.22 5.51 0.04
C VAL A 30 -8.21 6.53 -0.51
N THR A 31 -9.50 6.18 -0.60
CA THR A 31 -10.53 6.97 -1.29
C THR A 31 -11.49 7.70 -0.35
N GLY A 32 -11.05 8.00 0.87
CA GLY A 32 -11.85 8.77 1.82
C GLY A 32 -12.08 10.23 1.39
N PRO A 33 -12.71 11.05 2.25
CA PRO A 33 -12.90 12.49 1.99
C PRO A 33 -11.59 13.23 1.70
N GLU A 34 -10.48 12.71 2.21
CA GLU A 34 -9.11 13.14 1.91
C GLU A 34 -8.35 12.00 1.23
N PRO A 35 -8.39 11.89 -0.10
CA PRO A 35 -7.73 10.82 -0.82
C PRO A 35 -6.20 10.86 -0.65
N LEU A 36 -5.61 9.67 -0.53
CA LEU A 36 -4.17 9.50 -0.36
C LEU A 36 -3.60 8.57 -1.43
N ALA A 37 -2.46 8.94 -1.98
CA ALA A 37 -1.57 8.04 -2.72
C ALA A 37 -0.36 7.71 -1.87
N ILE A 38 -0.15 6.43 -1.58
CA ILE A 38 0.91 5.96 -0.69
C ILE A 38 1.72 4.88 -1.41
N GLY A 39 3.05 5.00 -1.32
CA GLY A 39 3.99 3.97 -1.74
C GLY A 39 5.06 3.73 -0.69
N LEU A 40 5.16 2.49 -0.21
CA LEU A 40 6.21 2.08 0.72
C LEU A 40 7.17 1.12 0.04
N HIS A 41 8.45 1.21 0.35
CA HIS A 41 9.44 0.27 -0.17
C HIS A 41 10.50 -0.08 0.87
N GLY A 42 11.13 -1.24 0.71
CA GLY A 42 12.18 -1.69 1.60
C GLY A 42 12.62 -3.09 1.26
N SER A 43 13.51 -3.62 2.09
CA SER A 43 13.86 -5.04 2.01
C SER A 43 12.70 -5.90 2.51
N ARG A 44 12.60 -7.14 2.02
CA ARG A 44 11.55 -8.08 2.44
C ARG A 44 11.48 -8.23 3.96
N GLY A 45 10.25 -8.26 4.48
CA GLY A 45 9.97 -8.40 5.90
C GLY A 45 10.18 -7.14 6.74
N GLN A 46 10.61 -6.03 6.14
CA GLN A 46 10.77 -4.75 6.84
C GLN A 46 9.51 -3.88 6.75
N ASP A 47 9.41 -2.88 7.63
CA ASP A 47 8.33 -1.88 7.62
C ASP A 47 8.35 -1.00 6.37
N GLY A 48 9.53 -0.84 5.77
CA GLY A 48 9.75 0.03 4.64
C GLY A 48 9.76 1.53 4.97
N GLN A 49 10.06 2.27 3.93
CA GLN A 49 10.22 3.71 3.90
C GLN A 49 9.22 4.29 2.89
N ILE A 50 8.79 5.53 3.14
CA ILE A 50 7.86 6.23 2.26
C ILE A 50 8.60 6.66 0.99
N GLY A 51 8.21 6.09 -0.16
CA GLY A 51 8.74 6.45 -1.48
C GLY A 51 7.71 7.12 -2.40
N LEU A 52 6.45 7.19 -1.98
CA LEU A 52 5.38 8.00 -2.56
C LEU A 52 4.44 8.39 -1.42
N LEU A 53 4.13 9.69 -1.34
CA LEU A 53 3.06 10.20 -0.49
C LEU A 53 2.51 11.47 -1.13
N ARG A 54 1.23 11.44 -1.48
CA ARG A 54 0.47 12.62 -1.91
C ARG A 54 -0.86 12.64 -1.17
N ALA A 55 -1.21 13.81 -0.67
CA ALA A 55 -2.44 14.10 0.06
C ALA A 55 -3.00 15.43 -0.44
N GLY A 56 -4.25 15.75 -0.09
CA GLY A 56 -4.94 16.95 -0.61
C GLY A 56 -5.17 16.88 -2.12
N ILE A 57 -5.31 15.67 -2.65
CA ILE A 57 -5.53 15.39 -4.08
C ILE A 57 -6.86 14.65 -4.24
N THR A 58 -7.38 14.60 -5.46
CA THR A 58 -8.55 13.79 -5.80
C THR A 58 -8.22 12.30 -5.81
N ALA A 59 -9.24 11.44 -5.68
CA ALA A 59 -9.06 10.00 -5.77
C ALA A 59 -8.54 9.56 -7.15
N GLU A 60 -8.93 10.27 -8.21
CA GLU A 60 -8.44 10.03 -9.57
C GLU A 60 -6.93 10.35 -9.67
N GLU A 61 -6.48 11.48 -9.12
CA GLU A 61 -5.06 11.83 -9.06
C GLU A 61 -4.27 10.84 -8.23
N ALA A 62 -4.83 10.39 -7.10
CA ALA A 62 -4.19 9.40 -6.25
C ALA A 62 -3.96 8.10 -7.02
N LEU A 63 -4.98 7.62 -7.74
CA LEU A 63 -4.86 6.45 -8.60
C LEU A 63 -3.81 6.66 -9.70
N LYS A 64 -3.82 7.80 -10.39
CA LYS A 64 -2.83 8.13 -11.45
C LYS A 64 -1.40 8.07 -10.92
N GLU A 65 -1.12 8.67 -9.76
CA GLU A 65 0.22 8.69 -9.14
C GLU A 65 0.68 7.27 -8.77
N VAL A 66 -0.20 6.48 -8.15
CA VAL A 66 0.12 5.10 -7.74
C VAL A 66 0.33 4.19 -8.96
N VAL A 67 -0.53 4.28 -9.99
CA VAL A 67 -0.38 3.50 -11.24
C VAL A 67 0.88 3.90 -11.99
N LYS A 68 1.19 5.20 -12.08
CA LYS A 68 2.45 5.67 -12.68
C LYS A 68 3.64 5.06 -11.96
N LYS A 69 3.62 5.07 -10.62
CA LYS A 69 4.69 4.46 -9.81
C LYS A 69 4.80 2.95 -10.00
N SER A 70 3.67 2.25 -10.14
CA SER A 70 3.63 0.82 -10.47
C SER A 70 4.37 0.52 -11.76
N ARG A 71 3.99 1.23 -12.84
CA ARG A 71 4.59 1.06 -14.18
C ARG A 71 6.07 1.40 -14.19
N ASP A 72 6.50 2.39 -13.41
CA ASP A 72 7.92 2.72 -13.24
C ASP A 72 8.72 1.59 -12.58
N LYS A 73 8.09 0.78 -11.73
CA LYS A 73 8.72 -0.33 -11.03
C LYS A 73 8.67 -1.62 -11.83
N GLU A 74 7.57 -1.90 -12.50
CA GLU A 74 7.46 -3.01 -13.46
C GLU A 74 8.52 -2.89 -14.56
N ARG A 75 8.73 -1.69 -15.11
CA ARG A 75 9.81 -1.42 -16.09
C ARG A 75 11.22 -1.65 -15.54
N LYS A 76 11.39 -1.73 -14.22
CA LYS A 76 12.66 -2.04 -13.54
C LYS A 76 12.77 -3.52 -13.15
N GLY A 77 11.84 -4.38 -13.60
CA GLY A 77 11.84 -5.81 -13.32
C GLY A 77 11.11 -6.20 -12.04
N TYR A 78 10.35 -5.29 -11.42
CA TYR A 78 9.51 -5.69 -10.28
C TYR A 78 8.29 -6.45 -10.79
N GLU A 79 8.00 -7.59 -10.18
CA GLU A 79 6.86 -8.45 -10.48
C GLU A 79 5.80 -8.34 -9.39
N ALA A 80 4.53 -8.62 -9.71
CA ALA A 80 3.49 -8.62 -8.69
C ALA A 80 3.76 -9.72 -7.64
N SER A 81 3.69 -9.33 -6.37
CA SER A 81 3.78 -10.25 -5.22
C SER A 81 2.52 -10.21 -4.36
N ARG A 82 1.71 -9.17 -4.48
CA ARG A 82 0.31 -9.15 -4.04
C ARG A 82 -0.54 -8.52 -5.11
N GLU A 83 -1.62 -9.19 -5.47
CA GLU A 83 -2.59 -8.66 -6.42
C GLU A 83 -3.51 -7.64 -5.75
N PHE A 84 -4.35 -7.01 -6.57
CA PHE A 84 -5.30 -5.98 -6.15
C PHE A 84 -6.09 -6.42 -4.91
N THR A 85 -5.89 -5.69 -3.82
CA THR A 85 -6.52 -5.93 -2.53
C THR A 85 -7.37 -4.75 -2.17
N VAL A 86 -8.66 -5.00 -1.96
CA VAL A 86 -9.58 -4.04 -1.34
C VAL A 86 -9.42 -4.15 0.18
N PHE A 87 -9.27 -3.02 0.85
CA PHE A 87 -9.12 -2.98 2.30
C PHE A 87 -9.84 -1.77 2.89
N TYR A 88 -10.07 -1.80 4.21
CA TYR A 88 -10.72 -0.72 4.94
C TYR A 88 -9.75 -0.12 5.97
N VAL A 89 -9.79 1.21 6.08
CA VAL A 89 -8.93 1.99 6.96
C VAL A 89 -9.79 2.91 7.83
N PRO A 90 -9.55 2.98 9.15
CA PRO A 90 -10.20 3.97 10.00
C PRO A 90 -9.91 5.39 9.50
N THR A 91 -10.94 6.23 9.42
CA THR A 91 -10.86 7.64 8.98
C THR A 91 -9.87 8.44 9.84
N SER A 92 -9.67 8.05 11.10
CA SER A 92 -8.66 8.65 11.99
C SER A 92 -7.22 8.52 11.48
N LEU A 93 -6.95 7.63 10.52
CA LEU A 93 -5.62 7.44 9.93
C LEU A 93 -5.43 8.20 8.61
N THR A 94 -6.48 8.80 8.05
CA THR A 94 -6.49 9.25 6.64
C THR A 94 -6.37 10.75 6.45
N GLY A 95 -6.20 11.52 7.54
CA GLY A 95 -6.01 12.97 7.45
C GLY A 95 -4.70 13.33 6.72
N ALA A 96 -4.75 14.32 5.83
CA ALA A 96 -3.67 14.76 4.97
C ALA A 96 -2.41 15.16 5.76
N ASP A 97 -2.60 15.92 6.86
CA ASP A 97 -1.51 16.39 7.73
C ASP A 97 -0.83 15.26 8.50
N THR A 98 -1.55 14.15 8.72
CA THR A 98 -1.06 12.99 9.48
C THR A 98 -0.66 11.82 8.58
N ALA A 99 -0.91 11.92 7.26
CA ALA A 99 -0.73 10.84 6.30
C ALA A 99 0.70 10.26 6.32
N ARG A 100 1.71 11.10 6.51
CA ARG A 100 3.11 10.63 6.62
C ARG A 100 3.34 9.76 7.84
N TYR A 101 2.79 10.14 8.99
CA TYR A 101 2.91 9.38 10.24
C TYR A 101 2.10 8.07 10.18
N ASN A 102 0.95 8.12 9.50
CA ASN A 102 0.00 7.00 9.43
C ASN A 102 0.26 6.02 8.28
N ALA A 103 1.11 6.35 7.31
CA ALA A 103 1.35 5.51 6.11
C ALA A 103 1.68 4.04 6.43
N ARG A 104 2.46 3.79 7.50
CA ARG A 104 2.79 2.43 7.93
C ARG A 104 1.60 1.71 8.59
N ALA A 105 0.79 2.43 9.37
CA ALA A 105 -0.43 1.88 9.94
C ALA A 105 -1.41 1.48 8.82
N ILE A 106 -1.59 2.35 7.82
CA ILE A 106 -2.40 2.05 6.61
C ILE A 106 -1.87 0.80 5.90
N ALA A 107 -0.56 0.66 5.75
CA ALA A 107 0.03 -0.54 5.14
C ALA A 107 -0.24 -1.82 5.94
N ARG A 108 -0.34 -1.74 7.28
CA ARG A 108 -0.72 -2.89 8.12
C ARG A 108 -2.16 -3.32 7.88
N HIS A 109 -3.08 -2.38 7.66
CA HIS A 109 -4.45 -2.70 7.23
C HIS A 109 -4.46 -3.41 5.88
N PHE A 110 -3.73 -2.89 4.88
CA PHE A 110 -3.56 -3.59 3.60
C PHE A 110 -3.04 -5.01 3.78
N GLY A 111 -1.99 -5.22 4.58
CA GLY A 111 -1.43 -6.55 4.85
C GLY A 111 -2.41 -7.50 5.55
N LYS A 112 -3.20 -6.98 6.50
CA LYS A 112 -4.24 -7.75 7.19
C LYS A 112 -5.27 -8.27 6.19
N TYR A 113 -5.79 -7.38 5.35
CA TYR A 113 -6.80 -7.73 4.37
C TYR A 113 -6.25 -8.65 3.30
N ALA A 114 -5.03 -8.42 2.79
CA ALA A 114 -4.40 -9.30 1.81
C ALA A 114 -4.29 -10.75 2.30
N ALA A 115 -3.90 -10.94 3.56
CA ALA A 115 -3.85 -12.26 4.19
C ALA A 115 -5.25 -12.88 4.36
N GLN A 116 -6.27 -12.07 4.68
CA GLN A 116 -7.65 -12.54 4.86
C GLN A 116 -8.34 -12.89 3.54
N THR A 117 -8.07 -12.14 2.46
CA THR A 117 -8.69 -12.32 1.15
C THR A 117 -7.90 -13.23 0.22
N GLY A 118 -6.67 -13.59 0.58
CA GLY A 118 -5.83 -14.51 -0.18
C GLY A 118 -5.22 -13.90 -1.44
N THR A 119 -4.96 -12.58 -1.45
CA THR A 119 -4.32 -11.89 -2.58
C THR A 119 -2.78 -11.98 -2.56
N GLU A 120 -2.22 -12.71 -1.60
CA GLU A 120 -0.79 -12.92 -1.47
C GLU A 120 -0.28 -13.99 -2.45
N LEU A 121 0.69 -13.62 -3.27
CA LEU A 121 1.42 -14.56 -4.15
C LEU A 121 2.64 -15.14 -3.42
N PRO A 122 3.29 -16.20 -3.92
CA PRO A 122 4.41 -16.87 -3.22
C PRO A 122 5.57 -15.97 -2.77
N LYS A 123 5.75 -14.80 -3.41
CA LYS A 123 6.81 -13.82 -3.09
C LYS A 123 6.33 -12.63 -2.24
N ALA A 124 5.09 -12.63 -1.76
CA ALA A 124 4.54 -11.55 -0.94
C ALA A 124 5.42 -11.26 0.29
N SER A 125 5.82 -10.01 0.47
CA SER A 125 6.66 -9.63 1.61
C SER A 125 5.83 -9.52 2.89
N ARG A 126 6.22 -10.16 3.99
CA ARG A 126 5.48 -10.01 5.26
C ARG A 126 5.37 -8.53 5.65
N ILE A 127 4.17 -8.10 6.06
CA ILE A 127 3.93 -6.75 6.60
C ILE A 127 3.98 -6.84 8.13
N PRO A 128 5.01 -6.28 8.81
CA PRO A 128 5.11 -6.38 10.26
C PRO A 128 3.92 -5.71 10.97
N GLY A 129 3.35 -6.41 11.96
CA GLY A 129 2.23 -5.91 12.75
C GLY A 129 0.89 -5.88 12.02
N SER A 130 0.67 -6.70 10.98
CA SER A 130 -0.62 -6.81 10.29
C SER A 130 -1.59 -7.85 10.89
N ALA A 131 -1.19 -8.62 11.90
CA ALA A 131 -1.98 -9.73 12.47
C ALA A 131 -2.84 -9.33 13.70
N PHE A 132 -3.32 -8.09 13.74
CA PHE A 132 -4.11 -7.53 14.85
C PHE A 132 -5.61 -7.60 14.60
#